data_AF-A0A0X1T040-F1
#
_entry.id   AF-A0A0X1T040-F1
#
_cell.length_a   1.000
_cell.length_b   1.000
_cell.length_c   1.000
_cell.angle_alpha   90.00
_cell.angle_beta   90.00
_cell.angle_gamma   90.00
#
_symmetry.space_group_name_H-M   'P 1'
#
loop_
_entity.id
_entity.type
_entity.pdbx_description
1 polymer ?
#
loop_
_entity_poly.entity_id
_entity_poly.type
_entity_poly.pdbx_seq_one_letter_code
_entity_poly.pdbx_strand_id
1 'polypeptide(L)'
;MKLFFQRITRLPFWLRLLFFIGVSGVLLIAGLRAQPIPEAFAQEDKLHHFIGFLALSFSCRLAFRRVRLIWIASGCLLTGILIECAQALMPLRTASAYDALANGFGVLIGLLIAWYWVRD
;
A
#
# COMPACT_ATOMS: atom_id res chain seq x y z
N MET A 1 -3.98 -13.54 -18.63
CA MET A 1 -3.59 -12.57 -17.57
C MET A 1 -2.19 -11.98 -17.74
N LYS A 2 -1.12 -12.75 -18.08
CA LYS A 2 0.26 -12.19 -18.17
C LYS A 2 0.38 -11.06 -19.20
N LEU A 3 -0.25 -11.23 -20.36
CA LEU A 3 -0.28 -10.26 -21.46
C LEU A 3 -0.90 -8.90 -21.06
N PHE A 4 -1.87 -8.90 -20.15
CA PHE A 4 -2.52 -7.68 -19.68
C PHE A 4 -1.55 -6.84 -18.83
N PHE A 5 -0.88 -7.46 -17.87
CA PHE A 5 0.12 -6.77 -17.05
C PHE A 5 1.34 -6.32 -17.84
N GLN A 6 1.76 -7.09 -18.86
CA GLN A 6 2.81 -6.65 -19.79
C GLN A 6 2.41 -5.42 -20.62
N ARG A 7 1.12 -5.24 -20.94
CA ARG A 7 0.66 -3.98 -21.56
C ARG A 7 0.74 -2.81 -20.57
N ILE A 8 0.38 -3.03 -19.31
CA ILE A 8 0.47 -2.02 -18.26
C ILE A 8 1.93 -1.58 -18.02
N THR A 9 2.88 -2.50 -18.05
CA THR A 9 4.31 -2.16 -17.87
C THR A 9 4.90 -1.38 -19.05
N ARG A 10 4.25 -1.43 -20.23
CA ARG A 10 4.57 -0.62 -21.41
C ARG A 10 3.95 0.77 -21.39
N LEU A 11 3.03 1.05 -20.46
CA LEU A 11 2.50 2.40 -20.30
C LEU A 11 3.62 3.39 -19.96
N PRO A 12 3.50 4.64 -20.45
CA PRO A 12 4.49 5.67 -20.14
C PRO A 12 4.59 5.87 -18.63
N PHE A 13 5.79 6.22 -18.18
CA PHE A 13 6.12 6.34 -16.75
C PHE A 13 5.13 7.24 -15.99
N TRP A 14 4.70 8.36 -16.58
CA TRP A 14 3.80 9.31 -15.94
C TRP A 14 2.43 8.72 -15.57
N LEU A 15 1.87 7.81 -16.37
CA LEU A 15 0.61 7.13 -16.03
C LEU A 15 0.78 6.18 -14.85
N ARG A 16 1.89 5.43 -14.83
CA ARG A 16 2.21 4.54 -13.71
C ARG A 16 2.48 5.33 -12.43
N LEU A 17 3.14 6.48 -12.55
CA LEU A 17 3.37 7.40 -11.45
C LEU A 17 2.07 8.03 -10.93
N LEU A 18 1.18 8.47 -11.84
CA LEU A 18 -0.13 9.02 -11.47
C LEU A 18 -0.97 7.99 -10.69
N PHE A 19 -0.97 6.73 -11.14
CA PHE A 19 -1.63 5.65 -10.41
C PHE A 19 -1.05 5.45 -9.00
N PHE A 20 0.27 5.41 -8.86
CA PHE A 20 0.94 5.34 -7.56
C PHE A 20 0.60 6.53 -6.65
N ILE A 21 0.60 7.75 -7.19
CA ILE A 21 0.22 8.97 -6.45
C ILE A 21 -1.24 8.88 -6.00
N GLY A 22 -2.16 8.44 -6.86
CA GLY A 22 -3.56 8.28 -6.53
C GLY A 22 -3.79 7.27 -5.40
N VAL A 23 -3.15 6.10 -5.49
CA VAL A 23 -3.21 5.07 -4.43
C VAL A 23 -2.63 5.60 -3.11
N SER A 24 -1.48 6.27 -3.17
CA SER A 24 -0.85 6.87 -1.99
C SER A 24 -1.74 7.94 -1.36
N GLY A 25 -2.37 8.79 -2.17
CA GLY A 25 -3.30 9.82 -1.72
C GLY A 25 -4.52 9.24 -1.00
N VAL A 26 -5.16 8.23 -1.61
CA VAL A 26 -6.30 7.53 -0.99
C VAL A 26 -5.90 6.89 0.34
N LEU A 27 -4.74 6.21 0.37
CA LEU A 27 -4.23 5.56 1.59
C LEU A 27 -3.96 6.58 2.70
N LEU A 28 -3.30 7.71 2.39
CA LEU A 28 -3.01 8.74 3.37
C LEU A 28 -4.27 9.44 3.88
N ILE A 29 -5.22 9.75 2.99
CA ILE A 29 -6.50 10.35 3.37
C ILE A 29 -7.29 9.41 4.29
N ALA A 30 -7.34 8.11 3.98
CA ALA A 30 -8.03 7.12 4.79
C ALA A 30 -7.32 6.87 6.13
N GLY A 31 -6.01 6.70 6.11
CA GLY A 31 -5.19 6.37 7.28
C GLY A 31 -5.07 7.52 8.28
N LEU A 32 -5.02 8.77 7.81
CA LEU A 32 -4.87 9.96 8.66
C LEU A 32 -6.21 10.63 8.99
N ARG A 33 -7.34 9.99 8.68
CA ARG A 33 -8.65 10.50 9.08
C ARG A 33 -8.81 10.39 10.59
N ALA A 34 -9.13 11.51 11.25
CA ALA A 34 -9.27 11.55 12.71
C ALA A 34 -10.39 10.64 13.23
N GLN A 35 -11.53 10.62 12.54
CA GLN A 35 -12.59 9.65 12.82
C GLN A 35 -12.31 8.34 12.09
N PRO A 36 -12.40 7.19 12.77
CA PRO A 36 -12.31 5.89 12.12
C PRO A 36 -13.42 5.71 11.09
N ILE A 37 -13.10 4.97 10.03
CA ILE A 37 -14.09 4.54 9.05
C ILE A 37 -15.05 3.59 9.78
N PRO A 38 -16.38 3.78 9.67
CA PRO A 38 -17.33 2.86 10.27
C PRO A 38 -17.09 1.44 9.76
N GLU A 39 -16.95 0.49 10.70
CA GLU A 39 -16.79 -0.92 10.37
C GLU A 39 -18.16 -1.57 10.12
N ALA A 40 -18.26 -2.31 9.02
CA ALA A 40 -19.38 -3.19 8.70
C ALA A 40 -19.33 -4.51 9.50
N PHE A 41 -18.14 -4.94 9.91
CA PHE A 41 -17.92 -6.11 10.77
C PHE A 41 -16.63 -5.96 11.59
N ALA A 42 -16.50 -6.77 12.64
CA ALA A 42 -15.37 -6.66 13.57
C ALA A 42 -14.01 -6.81 12.87
N GLN A 43 -13.09 -5.86 13.12
CA GLN A 43 -11.72 -5.86 12.61
C GLN A 43 -11.60 -5.67 11.10
N GLU A 44 -12.59 -5.02 10.48
CA GLU A 44 -12.54 -4.65 9.05
C GLU A 44 -11.39 -3.66 8.76
N ASP A 45 -11.02 -2.82 9.73
CA ASP A 45 -9.85 -1.95 9.66
C ASP A 45 -8.58 -2.69 9.16
N LYS A 46 -8.33 -3.90 9.64
CA LYS A 46 -7.17 -4.72 9.22
C LYS A 46 -7.21 -5.08 7.74
N LEU A 47 -8.40 -5.29 7.18
CA LEU A 47 -8.55 -5.52 5.74
C LEU A 47 -8.26 -4.25 4.95
N HIS A 48 -8.65 -3.07 5.45
CA HIS A 48 -8.27 -1.80 4.85
C HIS A 48 -6.75 -1.59 4.87
N HIS A 49 -6.09 -1.90 5.99
CA HIS A 49 -4.63 -1.90 6.12
C HIS A 49 -3.97 -2.84 5.11
N PHE A 50 -4.41 -4.10 5.08
CA PHE A 50 -3.89 -5.10 4.14
C PHE A 50 -4.06 -4.67 2.67
N ILE A 51 -5.28 -4.29 2.26
CA ILE A 51 -5.58 -3.91 0.87
C ILE A 51 -4.85 -2.62 0.49
N GLY A 52 -4.81 -1.64 1.38
CA GLY A 52 -4.12 -0.37 1.17
C GLY A 52 -2.64 -0.58 0.90
N PHE A 53 -1.96 -1.35 1.76
CA PHE A 53 -0.52 -1.60 1.60
C PHE A 53 -0.18 -2.57 0.46
N LEU A 54 -1.09 -3.48 0.12
CA LEU A 54 -1.02 -4.27 -1.11
C LEU A 54 -1.05 -3.36 -2.34
N ALA A 55 -2.03 -2.47 -2.43
CA ALA A 55 -2.16 -1.55 -3.55
C ALA A 55 -0.96 -0.58 -3.62
N LEU A 56 -0.49 -0.07 -2.48
CA LEU A 56 0.66 0.84 -2.39
C LEU A 56 1.94 0.16 -2.91
N SER A 57 2.28 -1.01 -2.38
CA SER A 57 3.51 -1.71 -2.76
C SER A 57 3.47 -2.18 -4.22
N PHE A 58 2.33 -2.67 -4.70
CA PHE A 58 2.13 -3.06 -6.09
C PHE A 58 2.27 -1.87 -7.05
N SER A 59 1.58 -0.76 -6.77
CA SER A 59 1.63 0.45 -7.61
C SER A 59 3.01 1.10 -7.59
N CYS A 60 3.68 1.12 -6.44
CA CYS A 60 5.06 1.58 -6.30
C CYS A 60 6.01 0.74 -7.16
N ARG A 61 5.88 -0.58 -7.13
CA ARG A 61 6.68 -1.47 -7.98
C ARG A 61 6.44 -1.24 -9.46
N LEU A 62 5.19 -0.97 -9.84
CA LEU A 62 4.84 -0.68 -11.23
C LEU A 62 5.45 0.65 -11.70
N ALA A 63 5.44 1.69 -10.86
CA ALA A 63 6.06 2.98 -11.16
C ALA A 63 7.60 2.87 -11.25
N PHE A 64 8.23 2.26 -10.24
CA PHE A 64 9.68 2.26 -10.03
C PHE A 64 10.34 0.91 -10.32
N ARG A 65 10.22 0.42 -11.56
CA ARG A 65 10.72 -0.91 -11.99
C ARG A 65 12.22 -1.14 -11.79
N ARG A 66 13.03 -0.08 -11.79
CA ARG A 66 14.49 -0.15 -11.60
C ARG A 66 14.93 -0.14 -10.14
N VAL A 67 14.05 0.18 -9.21
CA VAL A 67 14.35 0.20 -7.77
C VAL A 67 14.32 -1.24 -7.24
N ARG A 68 15.29 -1.58 -6.38
CA ARG A 68 15.35 -2.91 -5.76
C ARG A 68 14.14 -3.14 -4.86
N LEU A 69 13.61 -4.36 -4.83
CA LEU A 69 12.41 -4.71 -4.05
C LEU A 69 12.53 -4.36 -2.57
N ILE A 70 13.71 -4.53 -1.98
CA ILE A 70 13.95 -4.21 -0.57
C ILE A 70 13.70 -2.73 -0.25
N TRP A 71 14.07 -1.80 -1.15
CA TRP A 71 13.83 -0.38 -0.95
C TRP A 71 12.35 -0.02 -1.06
N ILE A 72 11.62 -0.71 -1.94
CA ILE A 72 10.17 -0.53 -2.07
C ILE A 72 9.48 -1.05 -0.80
N ALA A 73 9.87 -2.23 -0.33
CA ALA A 73 9.34 -2.82 0.89
C ALA A 73 9.60 -1.90 2.09
N SER A 74 10.85 -1.48 2.30
CA SER A 74 11.22 -0.57 3.39
C SER A 74 10.48 0.75 3.33
N GLY A 75 10.33 1.35 2.14
CA GLY A 75 9.59 2.60 1.96
C GLY A 75 8.11 2.44 2.35
N CYS A 76 7.45 1.38 1.87
CA CYS A 76 6.06 1.12 2.22
C CYS A 76 5.89 0.83 3.72
N LEU A 77 6.73 -0.03 4.31
CA LEU A 77 6.66 -0.34 5.74
C LEU A 77 6.89 0.90 6.60
N LEU A 78 7.85 1.76 6.22
CA LEU A 78 8.08 3.03 6.89
C LEU A 78 6.83 3.93 6.81
N THR A 79 6.14 3.99 5.66
CA THR A 79 4.87 4.70 5.55
C THR A 79 3.82 4.18 6.54
N GLY A 80 3.70 2.85 6.71
CA GLY A 80 2.79 2.25 7.68
C GLY A 80 3.12 2.63 9.12
N ILE A 81 4.39 2.53 9.50
CA ILE A 81 4.86 2.94 10.83
C ILE A 81 4.54 4.42 11.08
N LEU A 82 4.81 5.30 10.11
CA LEU A 82 4.53 6.73 10.26
C LEU A 82 3.03 7.03 10.40
N ILE A 83 2.17 6.30 9.68
CA ILE A 83 0.71 6.44 9.81
C ILE A 83 0.25 5.98 11.20
N GLU A 84 0.73 4.85 11.70
CA GLU A 84 0.38 4.37 13.04
C GLU A 84 0.89 5.30 14.14
N CYS A 85 2.11 5.82 14.01
CA CYS A 85 2.62 6.84 14.93
C CYS A 85 1.74 8.10 14.91
N ALA A 86 1.29 8.54 13.73
CA ALA A 86 0.38 9.68 13.63
C ALA A 86 -1.00 9.37 14.24
N GLN A 87 -1.52 8.16 14.04
CA GLN A 87 -2.78 7.70 14.64
C GLN A 87 -2.68 7.61 16.17
N ALA A 88 -1.54 7.21 16.73
CA ALA A 88 -1.32 7.18 18.18
C ALA A 88 -1.43 8.57 18.84
N LEU A 89 -1.26 9.64 18.06
CA LEU A 89 -1.42 11.02 18.51
C LEU A 89 -2.87 11.54 18.36
N MET A 90 -3.78 10.76 17.77
CA MET A 90 -5.16 11.16 17.53
C MET A 90 -6.09 10.58 18.63
N PRO A 91 -6.96 11.39 19.27
CA PRO A 91 -7.77 10.94 20.42
C PRO A 91 -8.75 9.79 20.14
N LEU A 92 -9.19 9.64 18.89
CA LEU A 92 -10.19 8.64 18.46
C LEU A 92 -9.57 7.47 17.69
N ARG A 93 -8.24 7.38 17.66
CA ARG A 93 -7.51 6.30 16.99
C ARG A 93 -6.63 5.57 17.98
N THR A 94 -6.40 4.30 17.69
CA THR A 94 -5.53 3.44 18.46
C THR A 94 -4.51 2.85 17.51
N ALA A 95 -3.22 3.08 17.75
CA ALA A 95 -2.19 2.34 17.05
C ALA A 95 -2.21 0.88 17.52
N SER A 96 -2.04 -0.06 16.59
CA SER A 96 -2.23 -1.47 16.83
C SER A 96 -1.15 -2.26 16.11
N ALA A 97 -0.46 -3.14 16.85
CA ALA A 97 0.51 -4.05 16.26
C ALA A 97 -0.11 -4.99 15.21
N TYR A 98 -1.41 -5.25 15.29
CA TYR A 98 -2.12 -6.05 14.28
C TYR A 98 -2.28 -5.28 12.97
N ASP A 99 -2.35 -3.95 13.01
CA ASP A 99 -2.42 -3.10 11.82
C ASP A 99 -1.05 -3.09 11.14
N ALA A 100 0.03 -3.01 11.93
CA ALA A 100 1.39 -3.11 11.42
C ALA A 100 1.64 -4.46 10.73
N LEU A 101 1.12 -5.55 11.30
CA LEU A 101 1.17 -6.88 10.67
C LEU A 101 0.35 -6.91 9.37
N ALA A 102 -0.86 -6.37 9.37
CA ALA A 102 -1.70 -6.29 8.17
C ALA A 102 -1.02 -5.49 7.05
N ASN A 103 -0.41 -4.35 7.40
CA ASN A 103 0.40 -3.54 6.49
C ASN A 103 1.55 -4.38 5.91
N GLY A 104 2.27 -5.11 6.76
CA GLY A 104 3.38 -5.98 6.36
C GLY A 104 2.96 -7.09 5.39
N PHE A 105 1.86 -7.78 5.67
CA PHE A 105 1.29 -8.77 4.76
C PHE A 105 0.85 -8.15 3.43
N GLY A 106 0.24 -6.96 3.47
CA GLY A 106 -0.14 -6.21 2.28
C GLY A 106 1.08 -5.93 1.39
N VAL A 107 2.16 -5.39 1.97
CA VAL A 107 3.43 -5.14 1.27
C VAL A 107 4.01 -6.41 0.67
N LEU A 108 4.08 -7.49 1.44
CA LEU A 108 4.64 -8.77 0.98
C LEU A 108 3.85 -9.29 -0.24
N ILE A 109 2.52 -9.36 -0.13
CA ILE A 109 1.67 -9.92 -1.17
C ILE A 109 1.65 -9.02 -2.41
N GLY A 110 1.57 -7.69 -2.24
CA GLY A 110 1.63 -6.75 -3.36
C GLY A 110 2.93 -6.86 -4.15
N LEU A 111 4.07 -7.03 -3.46
CA LEU A 111 5.36 -7.27 -4.10
C LEU A 111 5.48 -8.66 -4.74
N LEU A 112 4.93 -9.72 -4.14
CA LEU A 112 4.91 -11.06 -4.74
C LEU A 112 4.11 -11.08 -6.05
N ILE A 113 2.92 -10.43 -6.05
CA ILE A 113 2.11 -10.25 -7.24
C ILE A 113 2.92 -9.48 -8.29
N ALA A 114 3.47 -8.31 -7.92
CA ALA A 114 4.25 -7.53 -8.87
C ALA A 114 5.47 -8.30 -9.40
N TRP A 115 6.15 -9.09 -8.56
CA TRP A 115 7.28 -9.91 -8.98
C TRP A 115 6.88 -10.99 -10.01
N TYR A 116 5.72 -11.64 -9.83
CA TYR A 116 5.26 -12.67 -10.77
C TYR A 116 4.78 -12.10 -12.12
N TRP A 117 4.24 -10.87 -12.15
CA TRP A 117 3.59 -10.30 -13.34
C TRP A 117 4.37 -9.15 -14.03
N VAL A 118 5.31 -8.50 -13.35
CA VAL A 118 6.07 -7.31 -13.82
C VAL A 118 7.54 -7.64 -14.13
N ARG A 119 8.00 -8.86 -13.85
CA ARG A 119 9.32 -9.33 -14.31
C ARG A 119 9.31 -9.44 -15.84
N ASP A 120 10.36 -8.88 -16.45
CA ASP A 120 10.67 -9.09 -17.86
C ASP A 120 11.06 -10.54 -18.14
#